data_AF-A0A7X6SF26-F1
#
_entry.id   AF-A0A7X6SF26-F1
#
_cell.length_a   1.000
_cell.length_b   1.000
_cell.length_c   1.000
_cell.angle_alpha   90.00
_cell.angle_beta   90.00
_cell.angle_gamma   90.00
#
_symmetry.space_group_name_H-M   'P 1'
#
loop_
_entity.id
_entity.type
_entity.pdbx_description
1 polymer ?
#
loop_
_entity_poly.entity_id
_entity_poly.type
_entity_poly.pdbx_seq_one_letter_code
_entity_poly.pdbx_strand_id
1 'polypeptide(L)'
;MWWTIVPSVLVTLAVVLIPGFAFNWAAGLRPRTALGLAPLSSVGLVSGGAVIGGFLGLEWGPLPVIAFTAFATLIAWGLRILVGKRWPALCRQPDEPPLIHWGWLLGSGVVAAALMVFDSVRALGSPSNFSQTYDNVFHLNLVQWMVQH
;
A
#
# COMPACT_ATOMS: atom_id res chain seq x y z
N MET A 1 -0.54 -9.20 23.98
CA MET A 1 0.26 -7.96 24.10
C MET A 1 0.35 -7.31 22.73
N TRP A 2 0.17 -5.99 22.61
CA TRP A 2 0.12 -5.30 21.31
C TRP A 2 1.42 -5.36 20.47
N TRP A 3 2.55 -5.74 21.06
CA TRP A 3 3.81 -5.91 20.31
C TRP A 3 3.79 -7.06 19.30
N THR A 4 2.87 -8.02 19.44
CA THR A 4 2.79 -9.17 18.53
C THR A 4 2.38 -8.80 17.11
N ILE A 5 1.75 -7.64 16.90
CA ILE A 5 1.35 -7.17 15.56
C ILE A 5 2.44 -6.38 14.84
N VAL A 6 3.54 -6.02 15.52
CA VAL A 6 4.63 -5.22 14.92
C VAL A 6 5.18 -5.86 13.63
N PRO A 7 5.46 -7.17 13.57
CA PRO A 7 5.91 -7.80 12.33
C PRO A 7 4.89 -7.62 11.19
N SER A 8 3.61 -7.83 11.47
CA SER A 8 2.54 -7.66 10.48
C SER A 8 2.41 -6.21 10.02
N VAL A 9 2.54 -5.23 10.92
CA VAL A 9 2.55 -3.81 10.57
C VAL A 9 3.73 -3.47 9.67
N LEU A 10 4.92 -3.98 9.97
CA LEU A 10 6.11 -3.76 9.14
C LEU A 10 5.94 -4.35 7.74
N VAL A 11 5.38 -5.56 7.64
CA VAL A 11 5.06 -6.19 6.35
C VAL A 11 4.03 -5.36 5.58
N THR A 12 2.96 -4.89 6.24
CA THR A 12 1.97 -4.02 5.61
C THR A 12 2.59 -2.73 5.10
N LEU A 13 3.42 -2.07 5.91
CA LEU A 13 4.15 -0.87 5.48
C LEU A 13 5.06 -1.17 4.29
N ALA A 14 5.76 -2.30 4.30
CA ALA A 14 6.60 -2.72 3.17
C ALA A 14 5.77 -2.93 1.89
N VAL A 15 4.65 -3.65 1.98
CA VAL A 15 3.75 -3.92 0.84
C VAL A 15 3.10 -2.64 0.32
N VAL A 16 2.77 -1.69 1.20
CA VAL A 16 2.12 -0.43 0.81
C VAL A 16 3.14 0.60 0.28
N LEU A 17 4.38 0.60 0.77
CA LEU A 17 5.35 1.63 0.39
C LEU A 17 6.34 1.18 -0.68
N ILE A 18 6.88 -0.05 -0.61
CA ILE A 18 7.99 -0.47 -1.47
C ILE A 18 7.58 -0.60 -2.95
N PRO A 19 6.49 -1.30 -3.32
CA PRO A 19 6.12 -1.49 -4.72
C PRO A 19 5.86 -0.17 -5.43
N GLY A 20 5.02 0.67 -4.84
CA GLY A 20 4.66 1.97 -5.37
C GLY A 20 5.84 2.93 -5.41
N PHE A 21 6.70 2.94 -4.38
CA PHE A 21 7.91 3.77 -4.41
C PHE A 21 8.84 3.37 -5.55
N ALA A 22 9.11 2.07 -5.72
CA ALA A 22 9.96 1.56 -6.79
C ALA A 22 9.43 1.96 -8.17
N PHE A 23 8.14 1.73 -8.41
CA PHE A 23 7.47 2.12 -9.66
C PHE A 23 7.53 3.63 -9.90
N ASN A 24 7.14 4.44 -8.91
CA ASN A 24 7.11 5.90 -9.01
C ASN A 24 8.51 6.48 -9.25
N TRP A 25 9.52 5.96 -8.55
CA TRP A 25 10.90 6.39 -8.71
C TRP A 25 11.46 6.02 -10.10
N ALA A 26 11.16 4.81 -10.58
CA ALA A 26 11.51 4.37 -11.93
C ALA A 26 10.87 5.26 -13.01
N ALA A 27 9.60 5.62 -12.83
CA ALA A 27 8.87 6.58 -13.67
C ALA A 27 9.42 8.01 -13.61
N GLY A 28 10.36 8.31 -12.71
CA GLY A 28 11.09 9.58 -12.66
C GLY A 28 10.55 10.61 -11.67
N LEU A 29 9.68 10.20 -10.75
CA LEU A 29 9.28 11.07 -9.66
C LEU A 29 10.43 11.34 -8.67
N ARG A 30 10.47 12.56 -8.12
CA ARG A 30 11.39 12.89 -7.02
C ARG A 30 11.09 12.00 -5.81
N PRO A 31 12.09 11.56 -5.01
CA PRO A 31 11.88 10.61 -3.90
C PRO A 31 10.76 10.98 -2.93
N ARG A 32 10.59 12.27 -2.62
CA ARG A 32 9.53 12.76 -1.73
C ARG A 32 8.13 12.52 -2.31
N THR A 33 7.93 12.89 -3.58
CA THR A 33 6.66 12.68 -4.29
C THR A 33 6.42 11.20 -4.56
N ALA A 34 7.48 10.46 -4.90
CA ALA A 34 7.42 9.01 -5.12
C ALA A 34 6.96 8.27 -3.87
N LEU A 35 7.47 8.67 -2.69
CA LEU A 35 7.06 8.12 -1.39
C LEU A 35 5.63 8.53 -1.02
N GLY A 36 5.27 9.81 -1.20
CA GLY A 36 3.91 10.29 -0.91
C GLY A 36 2.82 9.63 -1.75
N LEU A 37 3.13 9.29 -3.00
CA LEU A 37 2.22 8.57 -3.92
C LEU A 37 2.41 7.05 -3.88
N ALA A 38 3.35 6.53 -3.07
CA ALA A 38 3.62 5.10 -3.02
C ALA A 38 2.38 4.27 -2.64
N PRO A 39 1.57 4.63 -1.62
CA PRO A 39 0.38 3.85 -1.27
C PRO A 39 -0.61 3.71 -2.43
N LEU A 40 -0.84 4.79 -3.18
CA LEU A 40 -1.74 4.80 -4.33
C LEU A 40 -1.26 3.83 -5.42
N SER A 41 0.02 3.94 -5.81
CA SER A 41 0.59 3.07 -6.84
C SER A 41 0.66 1.62 -6.39
N SER A 42 0.99 1.35 -5.12
CA SER A 42 1.02 0.00 -4.57
C SER A 42 -0.34 -0.69 -4.63
N VAL A 43 -1.44 0.02 -4.31
CA VAL A 43 -2.79 -0.56 -4.42
C VAL A 43 -3.08 -1.03 -5.85
N GLY A 44 -2.73 -0.21 -6.85
CA GLY A 44 -2.87 -0.58 -8.26
C GLY A 44 -2.00 -1.79 -8.65
N LEU A 45 -0.75 -1.84 -8.19
CA LEU A 45 0.18 -2.93 -8.48
C LEU A 45 -0.22 -4.24 -7.81
N VAL A 46 -0.62 -4.20 -6.54
CA VAL A 46 -1.10 -5.37 -5.79
C VAL A 46 -2.38 -5.91 -6.41
N SER A 47 -3.34 -5.01 -6.71
CA SER A 47 -4.61 -5.41 -7.34
C SER A 47 -4.41 -5.97 -8.74
N GLY A 48 -3.58 -5.32 -9.57
CA GLY A 48 -3.24 -5.79 -10.90
C GLY A 48 -2.54 -7.15 -10.87
N GLY A 49 -1.56 -7.32 -9.96
CA GLY A 49 -0.88 -8.60 -9.75
C GLY A 49 -1.82 -9.71 -9.28
N ALA A 50 -2.79 -9.40 -8.41
CA ALA A 50 -3.82 -10.33 -7.98
C ALA A 50 -4.69 -10.82 -9.14
N VAL A 51 -5.21 -9.86 -9.92
CA VAL A 51 -6.15 -10.13 -11.02
C VAL A 51 -5.44 -10.89 -12.14
N ILE A 52 -4.28 -10.41 -12.59
CA ILE A 52 -3.52 -11.05 -13.67
C ILE A 52 -2.99 -12.42 -13.21
N GLY A 53 -2.52 -12.52 -11.96
CA GLY A 53 -2.10 -13.79 -11.38
C GLY A 53 -3.23 -14.82 -11.40
N GLY A 54 -4.44 -14.42 -11.01
CA GLY A 54 -5.62 -15.28 -11.08
C GLY A 54 -5.95 -15.75 -12.50
N PHE A 55 -5.87 -14.87 -13.51
CA PHE A 55 -6.04 -15.26 -14.92
C PHE A 55 -4.97 -16.23 -15.43
N LEU A 56 -3.76 -16.17 -14.88
CA LEU A 56 -2.66 -17.07 -15.19
C LEU A 56 -2.70 -18.38 -14.38
N GLY A 57 -3.73 -18.57 -13.54
CA GLY A 57 -3.86 -19.75 -12.68
C GLY A 57 -2.84 -19.79 -11.53
N LEU A 58 -2.23 -18.66 -11.18
CA LEU A 58 -1.32 -18.56 -10.05
C LEU A 58 -2.13 -18.46 -8.75
N GLU A 59 -1.71 -19.22 -7.74
CA GLU A 59 -2.26 -19.09 -6.39
C GLU A 59 -1.98 -17.69 -5.82
N TRP A 60 -2.89 -17.22 -4.96
CA TRP A 60 -2.69 -15.97 -4.25
C TRP A 60 -1.46 -16.06 -3.35
N GLY A 61 -0.56 -15.10 -3.51
CA GLY A 61 0.67 -15.03 -2.73
C GLY A 61 1.55 -13.86 -3.12
N PRO A 62 2.78 -13.79 -2.59
CA PRO A 62 3.71 -12.70 -2.88
C PRO A 62 4.18 -12.69 -4.35
N LEU A 63 4.24 -13.87 -4.98
CA LEU A 63 4.84 -14.02 -6.31
C LEU A 63 4.13 -13.22 -7.41
N PRO A 64 2.80 -13.33 -7.61
CA PRO A 64 2.10 -12.51 -8.61
C PRO A 64 2.30 -11.00 -8.41
N VAL A 65 2.31 -10.54 -7.16
CA VAL A 65 2.50 -9.13 -6.81
C VAL A 65 3.91 -8.65 -7.14
N ILE A 66 4.94 -9.42 -6.73
CA ILE A 66 6.34 -9.08 -6.99
C ILE A 66 6.62 -9.08 -8.49
N ALA A 67 6.16 -10.12 -9.21
CA ALA A 67 6.37 -10.25 -10.65
C ALA A 67 5.71 -9.08 -11.41
N PHE A 68 4.45 -8.76 -11.09
CA PHE A 68 3.73 -7.66 -11.73
C PHE A 68 4.36 -6.30 -11.39
N THR A 69 4.77 -6.10 -10.13
CA THR A 69 5.48 -4.89 -9.71
C THR A 69 6.78 -4.71 -10.47
N ALA A 70 7.60 -5.77 -10.56
CA ALA A 70 8.85 -5.74 -11.30
C ALA A 70 8.62 -5.42 -12.78
N PHE A 71 7.65 -6.10 -13.41
CA PHE A 71 7.26 -5.85 -14.79
C PHE A 71 6.85 -4.39 -15.05
N ALA A 72 5.92 -3.86 -14.25
CA ALA A 72 5.44 -2.48 -14.39
C ALA A 72 6.57 -1.46 -14.16
N THR A 73 7.44 -1.72 -13.17
CA THR A 73 8.60 -0.87 -12.86
C THR A 73 9.60 -0.85 -14.00
N LEU A 74 9.93 -2.01 -14.58
CA LEU A 74 10.83 -2.13 -15.73
C LEU A 74 10.26 -1.44 -16.97
N ILE A 75 8.95 -1.56 -17.21
CA ILE A 75 8.28 -0.83 -18.31
C ILE A 75 8.38 0.67 -18.10
N ALA A 76 8.04 1.18 -16.91
CA ALA A 76 8.11 2.60 -16.60
C ALA A 76 9.53 3.14 -16.80
N TRP A 77 10.53 2.41 -16.33
CA TRP A 77 11.94 2.75 -16.52
C TRP A 77 12.38 2.71 -17.98
N GLY A 78 12.03 1.66 -18.71
CA GLY A 78 12.37 1.49 -20.13
C GLY A 78 11.74 2.58 -20.99
N LEU A 79 10.46 2.88 -20.78
CA LEU A 79 9.76 3.97 -21.47
C LEU A 79 10.41 5.33 -21.19
N ARG A 80 10.82 5.59 -19.95
CA ARG A 80 11.54 6.80 -19.59
C ARG A 80 12.86 6.95 -20.34
N ILE A 81 13.63 5.87 -20.48
CA ILE A 81 14.89 5.87 -21.23
C ILE A 81 14.63 6.11 -22.72
N LEU A 82 13.67 5.40 -23.31
CA LEU A 82 13.35 5.44 -24.73
C LEU A 82 12.81 6.81 -25.17
N VAL A 83 11.95 7.42 -24.36
CA VAL A 83 11.33 8.73 -24.66
C VAL A 83 12.29 9.88 -24.31
N GLY A 84 13.24 9.66 -23.39
CA GLY A 84 14.33 10.57 -23.08
C GLY A 84 13.83 11.96 -22.67
N LYS A 85 14.31 13.02 -23.34
CA LYS A 85 13.96 14.42 -23.04
C LYS A 85 12.48 14.75 -23.22
N ARG A 86 11.74 13.92 -23.98
CA ARG A 86 10.30 14.08 -24.18
C ARG A 86 9.47 13.39 -23.10
N TRP A 87 10.11 12.63 -22.20
CA TRP A 87 9.40 11.98 -21.10
C TRP A 87 8.69 13.09 -20.34
N PRO A 88 7.35 13.02 -20.21
CA PRO A 88 6.61 14.10 -19.61
C PRO A 88 7.25 14.37 -18.27
N ALA A 89 7.66 15.63 -18.08
CA ALA A 89 8.03 16.11 -16.77
C ALA A 89 6.73 16.14 -15.95
N LEU A 90 6.21 14.96 -15.57
CA LEU A 90 5.17 14.74 -14.57
C LEU A 90 5.55 15.41 -13.24
N CYS A 91 6.75 16.00 -13.15
CA CYS A 91 7.34 16.70 -12.02
C CYS A 91 7.93 18.08 -12.35
N ARG A 92 7.59 18.74 -13.47
CA ARG A 92 7.83 20.19 -13.58
C ARG A 92 6.78 20.89 -12.72
N GLN A 93 7.19 21.30 -11.53
CA GLN A 93 6.36 22.07 -10.62
C GLN A 93 5.96 23.42 -11.28
N PRO A 94 4.73 23.91 -11.06
CA PRO A 94 4.49 25.35 -10.96
C PRO A 94 5.37 25.91 -9.84
N ASP A 95 5.77 27.18 -9.93
CA ASP A 95 6.57 27.88 -8.91
C ASP A 95 6.15 27.50 -7.48
N GLU A 96 7.14 27.34 -6.60
CA GLU A 96 7.01 26.73 -5.25
C GLU A 96 5.64 26.98 -4.60
N PRO A 97 4.86 25.92 -4.28
CA PRO A 97 3.66 26.12 -3.47
C PRO A 97 4.07 26.72 -2.12
N PRO A 98 3.22 27.57 -1.50
CA PRO A 98 3.56 28.22 -0.24
C PRO A 98 3.99 27.15 0.75
N LEU A 99 5.05 27.42 1.52
CA LEU A 99 5.60 26.54 2.55
C LEU A 99 4.47 25.92 3.39
N ILE A 100 3.93 24.78 2.94
CA ILE A 100 3.29 23.83 3.83
C ILE A 100 4.47 23.36 4.66
N HIS A 101 4.60 23.98 5.82
CA HIS A 101 5.67 23.70 6.75
C HIS A 101 5.65 22.19 6.97
N TRP A 102 6.75 21.49 6.71
CA TRP A 102 6.83 20.04 6.88
C TRP A 102 6.34 19.60 8.27
N GLY A 103 6.45 20.48 9.26
CA GLY A 103 5.83 20.30 10.58
C GLY A 103 4.31 20.12 10.57
N TRP A 104 3.56 20.79 9.69
CA TRP A 104 2.11 20.60 9.56
C TRP A 104 1.76 19.28 8.87
N LEU A 105 2.49 18.89 7.82
CA LEU A 105 2.28 17.59 7.16
C LEU A 105 2.63 16.43 8.09
N LEU A 106 3.79 16.48 8.74
CA LEU A 106 4.21 15.47 9.71
C LEU A 106 3.29 15.47 10.93
N GLY A 107 2.95 16.65 11.45
CA GLY A 107 2.05 16.79 12.59
C GLY A 107 0.66 16.23 12.30
N SER A 108 0.03 16.60 11.19
CA SER A 108 -1.27 16.06 10.79
C SER A 108 -1.21 14.55 10.52
N GLY A 109 -0.14 14.05 9.88
CA GLY A 109 0.06 12.62 9.67
C GLY A 109 0.21 11.83 10.97
N VAL A 110 0.96 12.35 11.94
CA VAL A 110 1.11 11.73 13.28
C VAL A 110 -0.22 11.73 14.02
N VAL A 111 -0.96 12.84 14.00
CA VAL A 111 -2.28 12.93 14.64
C VAL A 111 -3.26 11.96 13.99
N ALA A 112 -3.32 11.89 12.66
CA ALA A 112 -4.18 10.95 11.94
C ALA A 112 -3.83 9.50 12.28
N ALA A 113 -2.54 9.15 12.28
CA ALA A 113 -2.08 7.82 12.65
C ALA A 113 -2.43 7.46 14.10
N ALA A 114 -2.23 8.39 15.05
CA ALA A 114 -2.57 8.19 16.45
C ALA A 114 -4.08 7.98 16.65
N LEU A 115 -4.91 8.79 15.98
CA LEU A 115 -6.37 8.63 16.02
C LEU A 115 -6.81 7.28 15.42
N MET A 116 -6.23 6.88 14.28
CA MET A 116 -6.53 5.58 13.67
C MET A 116 -6.10 4.40 14.55
N VAL A 117 -4.92 4.47 15.17
CA VAL A 117 -4.45 3.43 16.10
C VAL A 117 -5.36 3.35 17.31
N PHE A 118 -5.72 4.49 17.90
CA PHE A 118 -6.60 4.56 19.04
C PHE A 118 -7.99 3.97 18.75
N ASP A 119 -8.58 4.35 17.62
CA ASP A 119 -9.86 3.81 17.17
C ASP A 119 -9.78 2.29 16.92
N SER A 120 -8.71 1.84 16.24
CA SER A 120 -8.47 0.41 15.99
C SER A 120 -8.32 -0.39 17.28
N VAL A 121 -7.59 0.14 18.27
CA VAL A 121 -7.41 -0.50 19.58
C VAL A 121 -8.73 -0.62 20.32
N ARG A 122 -9.58 0.42 20.27
CA ARG A 122 -10.91 0.41 20.88
C ARG A 122 -11.87 -0.54 20.18
N ALA A 123 -11.84 -0.59 18.86
CA ALA A 123 -12.69 -1.46 18.06
C ALA A 123 -12.32 -2.94 18.21
N LEU A 124 -11.02 -3.26 18.27
CA LEU A 124 -10.54 -4.65 18.38
C LEU A 124 -10.49 -5.16 19.82
N GLY A 125 -10.15 -4.32 20.80
CA GLY A 125 -9.99 -4.67 22.22
C GLY A 125 -8.73 -5.49 22.54
N SER A 126 -8.34 -6.43 21.68
CA SER A 126 -7.11 -7.23 21.76
C SER A 126 -6.53 -7.47 20.37
N PRO A 127 -5.19 -7.55 20.20
CA PRO A 127 -4.55 -7.85 18.92
C PRO A 127 -4.90 -9.24 18.35
N SER A 128 -5.42 -10.16 19.18
CA SER A 128 -5.85 -11.50 18.76
C SER A 128 -7.35 -11.57 18.42
N ASN A 129 -8.10 -10.49 18.62
CA ASN A 129 -9.53 -10.49 18.35
C ASN A 129 -9.80 -10.32 16.85
N PHE A 130 -10.83 -11.00 16.38
CA PHE A 130 -11.36 -10.76 15.04
C PHE A 130 -12.03 -9.39 14.98
N SER A 131 -11.90 -8.70 13.84
CA SER A 131 -12.55 -7.42 13.62
C SER A 131 -14.07 -7.57 13.67
N GLN A 132 -14.71 -6.91 14.64
CA GLN A 132 -16.17 -6.95 14.86
C GLN A 132 -16.94 -5.88 14.07
N THR A 133 -16.24 -5.03 13.32
CA THR A 133 -16.82 -3.89 12.63
C THR A 133 -17.72 -4.28 11.45
N TYR A 134 -17.60 -5.52 10.95
CA TYR A 134 -18.34 -6.02 9.79
C TYR A 134 -19.01 -7.37 10.09
N ASP A 135 -19.52 -8.02 9.05
CA ASP A 135 -20.15 -9.34 9.03
C ASP A 135 -19.20 -10.51 9.36
N ASN A 136 -17.96 -10.24 9.76
CA ASN A 136 -16.99 -11.26 10.17
C ASN A 136 -17.53 -12.21 11.25
N VAL A 137 -18.25 -11.69 12.24
CA VAL A 137 -18.85 -12.55 13.29
C VAL A 137 -19.89 -13.50 12.69
N PHE A 138 -20.68 -13.04 11.73
CA PHE A 138 -21.66 -13.86 11.03
C PHE A 138 -20.97 -14.95 10.19
N HIS A 139 -19.93 -14.60 9.41
CA HIS A 139 -19.17 -15.56 8.59
C HIS A 139 -18.44 -16.59 9.45
N LEU A 140 -17.83 -16.18 10.57
CA LEU A 140 -17.15 -17.09 11.48
C LEU A 140 -18.14 -18.05 12.16
N ASN A 141 -19.30 -17.56 12.58
CA ASN A 141 -20.36 -18.42 13.11
C ASN A 141 -20.85 -19.43 12.07
N LEU A 142 -20.97 -19.02 10.80
CA LEU A 142 -21.35 -19.90 9.70
C LEU A 142 -20.32 -21.01 9.47
N VAL A 143 -19.03 -20.66 9.40
CA VAL A 143 -17.94 -21.66 9.28
C VAL A 143 -17.93 -22.61 10.47
N GLN A 144 -18.10 -22.08 11.69
CA GLN A 144 -18.18 -22.91 12.89
C GLN A 144 -19.37 -23.88 12.84
N TRP A 145 -20.53 -23.42 12.37
CA TRP A 145 -21.71 -24.28 12.19
C TRP A 145 -21.45 -25.42 11.20
N MET A 146 -20.82 -25.15 10.05
CA MET A 146 -20.44 -26.14 9.04
C MET A 146 -19.37 -27.13 9.49
N VAL A 147 -18.52 -26.75 10.44
CA VAL A 147 -17.51 -27.66 11.02
C VAL A 147 -18.14 -28.56 12.09
N GLN A 148 -19.19 -28.07 12.76
CA GLN A 148 -19.86 -28.78 13.86
C GLN A 148 -21.01 -29.68 13.39
N HIS A 149 -21.53 -29.49 12.19
CA HIS A 149 -22.67 -30.24 11.61
C HIS A 149 -22.35 -30.65 10.17
#